data_AF-A0A383AYJ4-F1
#
_entry.id   AF-A0A383AYJ4-F1
#
_cell.length_a   1.000
_cell.length_b   1.000
_cell.length_c   1.000
_cell.angle_alpha   90.00
_cell.angle_beta   90.00
_cell.angle_gamma   90.00
#
_symmetry.space_group_name_H-M   'P 1'
#
loop_
_entity.id
_entity.type
_entity.pdbx_description
1 polymer ?
#
loop_
_entity_poly.entity_id
_entity_poly.type
_entity_poly.pdbx_seq_one_letter_code
_entity_poly.pdbx_strand_id
1 'polypeptide(L)'
;MAKPIQVDYTDITTHELTVRKESVLQRLDIYIHKRLPTYSRTLVQKLIKERRITINGDSTKASYGINVGDVIRIEAPKLIVPQVVATDIPLNIIHEDGCMIAINKPPHFVVHPA
;
A
#
# COMPACT_ATOMS: atom_id res chain seq x y z
N MET A 1 -4.55 13.54 -4.39
CA MET A 1 -4.31 12.83 -3.13
C MET A 1 -4.66 11.35 -3.33
N ALA A 2 -3.98 10.48 -2.59
CA ALA A 2 -3.95 9.05 -2.87
C ALA A 2 -5.31 8.43 -2.54
N LYS A 3 -6.02 7.93 -3.57
CA LYS A 3 -7.28 7.20 -3.42
C LYS A 3 -7.08 6.14 -2.32
N PRO A 4 -7.93 6.11 -1.28
CA PRO A 4 -7.71 5.23 -0.14
C PRO A 4 -7.69 3.79 -0.64
N ILE A 5 -6.64 3.06 -0.27
CA ILE A 5 -6.53 1.63 -0.56
C ILE A 5 -7.75 0.98 0.09
N GLN A 6 -8.65 0.41 -0.71
CA GLN A 6 -9.75 -0.37 -0.19
C GLN A 6 -9.17 -1.68 0.32
N VAL A 7 -9.36 -1.91 1.62
CA VAL A 7 -8.86 -3.08 2.32
C VAL A 7 -10.05 -4.02 2.48
N ASP A 8 -10.02 -5.14 1.75
CA ASP A 8 -11.01 -6.20 1.94
C ASP A 8 -10.56 -7.08 3.13
N TYR A 9 -11.35 -7.09 4.19
CA TYR A 9 -11.06 -7.87 5.40
C TYR A 9 -11.56 -9.33 5.31
N THR A 10 -12.26 -9.69 4.23
CA THR A 10 -12.82 -11.04 4.03
C THR A 10 -11.75 -12.02 3.50
N ASP A 11 -10.73 -11.51 2.79
CA ASP A 11 -9.60 -12.28 2.27
C ASP A 11 -8.28 -11.92 2.97
N ILE A 12 -7.86 -12.75 3.93
CA ILE A 12 -6.57 -12.61 4.61
C ILE A 12 -5.49 -13.31 3.77
N THR A 13 -4.49 -12.56 3.30
CA THR A 13 -3.30 -13.11 2.66
C THR A 13 -2.20 -13.32 3.70
N THR A 14 -1.70 -14.54 3.79
CA THR A 14 -0.56 -14.87 4.67
C THR A 14 0.71 -14.89 3.84
N HIS A 15 1.68 -14.05 4.19
CA HIS A 15 3.02 -14.06 3.62
C HIS A 15 4.03 -14.54 4.66
N GLU A 16 4.88 -15.47 4.29
CA GLU A 16 6.01 -15.92 5.11
C GLU A 16 7.32 -15.53 4.43
N LEU A 17 8.18 -14.82 5.16
CA LEU A 17 9.46 -14.32 4.67
C LEU A 17 10.57 -14.77 5.61
N THR A 18 11.49 -15.58 5.10
CA THR A 18 12.71 -15.95 5.82
C THR A 18 13.82 -14.93 5.56
N VAL A 19 14.42 -14.40 6.62
CA VAL A 19 15.51 -13.43 6.52
C VAL A 19 16.81 -14.13 6.11
N ARG A 20 17.38 -13.70 4.98
CA ARG A 20 18.68 -14.19 4.46
C ARG A 20 19.83 -13.29 4.92
N LYS A 21 21.07 -13.81 4.88
CA LYS A 21 22.32 -13.12 5.25
C LYS A 21 22.51 -11.72 4.63
N GLU A 22 21.88 -11.47 3.48
CA GLU A 22 21.98 -10.20 2.75
C GLU A 22 21.13 -9.06 3.35
N SER A 23 20.24 -9.36 4.31
CA SER A 23 19.27 -8.39 4.87
C SER A 23 19.43 -8.16 6.38
N VAL A 24 20.55 -8.60 6.95
CA VAL A 24 20.85 -8.52 8.39
C VAL A 24 20.94 -7.06 8.84
N LEU A 25 20.52 -6.78 10.08
CA LEU A 25 20.52 -5.45 10.71
C LEU A 25 19.59 -4.42 10.04
N GLN A 26 18.74 -4.84 9.10
CA GLN A 26 17.68 -3.97 8.61
C GLN A 26 16.56 -3.90 9.64
N ARG A 27 15.85 -2.77 9.65
CA ARG A 27 14.61 -2.66 10.41
C ARG A 27 13.50 -3.45 9.72
N LEU A 28 12.63 -4.07 10.51
CA LEU A 28 11.49 -4.86 10.03
C LEU A 28 10.63 -4.10 9.01
N ASP A 29 10.31 -2.83 9.29
CA ASP A 29 9.49 -1.99 8.41
C ASP A 29 10.12 -1.79 7.02
N ILE A 30 11.43 -1.55 6.97
CA ILE A 30 12.21 -1.41 5.74
C ILE A 30 12.27 -2.75 5.00
N TYR A 31 12.51 -3.84 5.72
CA TYR A 31 12.63 -5.17 5.12
C TYR A 31 11.32 -5.60 4.44
N ILE A 32 10.19 -5.43 5.13
CA ILE A 32 8.86 -5.74 4.58
C ILE A 32 8.57 -4.89 3.36
N HIS A 33 8.82 -3.58 3.42
CA HIS A 33 8.57 -2.69 2.29
C HIS A 33 9.44 -3.02 1.06
N LYS A 34 10.69 -3.47 1.27
CA LYS A 34 11.56 -3.93 0.18
C LYS A 34 11.05 -5.23 -0.46
N ARG A 35 10.52 -6.16 0.33
CA ARG A 35 10.02 -7.46 -0.16
C ARG A 35 8.62 -7.36 -0.76
N LEU A 36 7.79 -6.49 -0.20
CA LEU A 36 6.40 -6.30 -0.57
C LEU A 36 6.14 -4.80 -0.79
N PRO A 37 6.56 -4.25 -1.94
CA PRO A 37 6.44 -2.82 -2.24
C PRO A 37 4.99 -2.32 -2.32
N THR A 38 4.02 -3.23 -2.48
CA THR A 38 2.58 -2.94 -2.40
C THR A 38 2.14 -2.51 -0.99
N TYR A 39 2.90 -2.85 0.04
CA TYR A 39 2.59 -2.47 1.42
C TYR A 39 3.27 -1.15 1.76
N SER A 40 2.44 -0.13 2.01
CA SER A 40 2.93 1.17 2.45
C SER A 40 3.51 1.09 3.88
N ARG A 41 4.45 1.99 4.21
CA ARG A 41 5.05 2.07 5.56
C ARG A 41 3.99 2.21 6.65
N THR A 42 2.97 3.01 6.42
CA THR A 42 1.86 3.25 7.36
C THR A 42 1.02 1.99 7.57
N LEU A 43 0.78 1.22 6.51
CA LEU A 43 0.06 -0.04 6.59
C LEU A 43 0.86 -1.07 7.40
N VAL A 44 2.17 -1.21 7.14
CA VAL A 44 3.04 -2.12 7.91
C VAL A 44 3.01 -1.78 9.40
N GLN A 45 3.13 -0.49 9.76
CA GLN A 45 3.04 -0.06 11.16
C GLN A 45 1.69 -0.40 11.80
N LYS A 46 0.58 -0.23 11.06
CA LYS A 46 -0.76 -0.61 11.51
C LYS A 46 -0.85 -2.12 11.75
N LEU A 47 -0.40 -2.95 10.81
CA LEU A 47 -0.42 -4.42 10.93
C LEU A 47 0.42 -4.91 12.12
N ILE A 48 1.56 -4.27 12.37
CA ILE A 48 2.40 -4.56 13.55
C ILE A 48 1.65 -4.22 14.84
N LYS A 49 0.99 -3.05 14.89
CA LYS A 49 0.18 -2.65 16.05
C LYS A 49 -1.01 -3.59 16.29
N GLU A 50 -1.59 -4.13 15.23
CA GLU A 50 -2.66 -5.13 15.26
C GLU A 50 -2.16 -6.56 15.54
N ARG A 51 -0.86 -6.77 15.79
CA ARG A 51 -0.23 -8.08 16.00
C ARG A 51 -0.44 -9.07 14.83
N ARG A 52 -0.64 -8.54 13.63
CA ARG A 52 -0.75 -9.31 12.38
C ARG A 52 0.61 -9.64 11.76
N ILE A 53 1.70 -9.10 12.32
CA ILE A 53 3.07 -9.41 11.93
C ILE A 53 3.79 -10.03 13.12
N THR A 54 4.29 -11.25 12.93
CA THR A 54 5.06 -11.98 13.94
C THR A 54 6.43 -12.37 13.40
N ILE A 55 7.42 -12.45 14.28
CA ILE A 55 8.75 -12.98 14.00
C ILE A 55 8.92 -14.21 14.86
N ASN A 56 9.19 -15.36 14.24
CA ASN A 56 9.35 -16.65 14.92
C ASN A 56 8.16 -17.01 15.85
N GLY A 57 6.97 -16.46 15.58
CA GLY A 57 5.76 -16.64 16.40
C GLY A 57 5.46 -15.51 17.38
N ASP A 58 6.42 -14.61 17.65
CA ASP A 58 6.24 -13.51 18.61
C ASP A 58 5.89 -12.18 17.94
N SER A 59 5.00 -11.41 18.56
CA SER A 59 4.70 -10.04 18.11
C SER A 59 5.88 -9.11 18.41
N THR A 60 6.27 -8.28 17.44
CA THR A 60 7.43 -7.40 17.57
C THR A 60 7.10 -5.94 17.26
N LYS A 61 8.08 -5.04 17.40
CA LYS A 61 7.96 -3.62 17.04
C LYS A 61 8.49 -3.38 15.62
N ALA A 62 7.99 -2.34 14.95
CA ALA A 62 8.47 -1.96 13.61
C ALA A 62 9.96 -1.62 13.55
N SER A 63 10.53 -1.17 14.67
CA SER A 63 11.95 -0.85 14.81
C SER A 63 12.83 -2.06 15.12
N TYR A 64 12.27 -3.28 15.18
CA TYR A 64 13.05 -4.48 15.44
C TYR A 64 14.09 -4.70 14.35
N GLY A 65 15.33 -4.94 14.76
CA GLY A 65 16.43 -5.30 13.86
C GLY A 65 16.36 -6.78 13.53
N ILE A 66 16.12 -7.11 12.26
CA ILE A 66 15.98 -8.51 11.82
C ILE A 66 17.33 -9.24 11.77
N ASN A 67 17.32 -10.49 12.19
CA ASN A 67 18.48 -11.39 12.20
C ASN A 67 18.37 -12.47 11.12
N VAL A 68 19.51 -13.06 10.74
CA VAL A 68 19.51 -14.20 9.80
C VAL A 68 18.71 -15.35 10.39
N GLY A 69 17.84 -15.94 9.57
CA GLY A 69 17.04 -17.09 9.98
C GLY A 69 15.73 -16.73 10.66
N ASP A 70 15.48 -15.44 10.92
CA ASP A 70 14.17 -15.00 11.39
C ASP A 70 13.09 -15.33 10.35
N VAL A 71 12.00 -15.93 10.82
CA VAL A 71 10.80 -16.24 10.03
C VAL A 71 9.76 -15.18 10.34
N ILE A 72 9.51 -14.32 9.37
CA ILE A 72 8.54 -13.23 9.48
C ILE A 72 7.24 -13.67 8.84
N ARG A 73 6.17 -13.76 9.63
CA ARG A 73 4.84 -14.07 9.16
C ARG A 73 3.98 -12.81 9.18
N ILE A 74 3.33 -12.54 8.05
CA ILE A 74 2.53 -11.34 7.83
C ILE A 74 1.13 -11.80 7.41
N GLU A 75 0.15 -11.54 8.26
CA GLU A 75 -1.26 -11.85 8.02
C GLU A 75 -2.00 -10.57 7.68
N ALA A 76 -1.92 -10.16 6.41
CA ALA A 76 -2.49 -8.90 5.99
C ALA A 76 -3.71 -9.12 5.10
N PRO A 77 -4.76 -8.28 5.26
CA PRO A 77 -5.86 -8.26 4.31
C PRO A 77 -5.34 -7.95 2.90
N LYS A 78 -5.94 -8.58 1.89
CA LYS A 78 -5.56 -8.40 0.49
C LYS A 78 -5.74 -6.93 0.09
N LEU A 79 -4.67 -6.31 -0.40
CA LEU A 79 -4.74 -4.94 -0.90
C LEU A 79 -5.32 -4.95 -2.31
N ILE A 80 -6.53 -4.40 -2.45
CA ILE A 80 -7.11 -4.17 -3.76
C ILE A 80 -6.60 -2.80 -4.23
N VAL A 81 -5.71 -2.81 -5.22
CA VAL A 81 -5.32 -1.56 -5.90
C VAL A 81 -6.54 -1.12 -6.71
N PRO A 82 -7.17 0.03 -6.40
CA PRO A 82 -8.31 0.48 -7.18
C PRO A 82 -7.83 0.78 -8.60
N GLN A 83 -8.31 0.02 -9.58
CA GLN A 83 -8.10 0.37 -10.98
C GLN A 83 -8.80 1.70 -11.25
N VAL A 84 -8.06 2.68 -11.78
CA VAL A 84 -8.65 3.91 -12.29
C VAL A 84 -9.20 3.57 -13.66
N VAL A 85 -10.47 3.16 -13.69
CA VAL A 85 -11.18 2.93 -14.94
C VAL A 85 -11.65 4.28 -15.47
N ALA A 86 -11.33 4.58 -16.73
CA ALA A 86 -11.89 5.75 -17.41
C ALA A 86 -13.42 5.62 -17.38
N THR A 87 -14.07 6.64 -16.85
CA THR A 87 -15.53 6.70 -16.81
C THR A 87 -15.99 7.56 -17.97
N ASP A 88 -16.98 7.08 -18.72
CA ASP A 88 -17.58 7.86 -19.79
C ASP A 88 -18.40 8.99 -19.17
N ILE A 89 -17.85 10.20 -19.21
CA ILE A 89 -18.43 11.41 -18.63
C ILE A 89 -18.41 12.47 -19.74
N PRO A 90 -19.56 13.08 -20.07
CA PRO A 90 -19.58 14.16 -21.05
C PRO A 90 -18.79 15.36 -20.53
N LEU A 91 -17.67 15.66 -21.20
CA LEU A 91 -16.87 16.85 -20.92
C LEU A 91 -17.37 18.01 -21.78
N ASN A 92 -17.68 19.14 -21.15
CA ASN A 92 -17.99 20.36 -21.86
C ASN A 92 -16.67 21.05 -22.27
N ILE A 93 -16.18 20.78 -23.47
CA ILE A 93 -14.92 21.34 -23.98
C ILE A 93 -15.20 22.73 -24.56
N ILE A 94 -14.53 23.75 -24.01
CA ILE A 94 -14.64 25.14 -24.49
C ILE A 94 -13.49 25.51 -25.43
N HIS A 95 -12.36 24.79 -25.36
CA HIS A 95 -11.23 24.95 -26.26
C HIS A 95 -10.38 23.68 -26.29
N GLU A 96 -9.82 23.34 -27.45
CA GLU A 96 -8.88 22.23 -27.62
C GLU A 96 -7.90 22.57 -28.75
N ASP A 97 -6.61 22.40 -28.47
CA ASP A 97 -5.51 22.57 -29.42
C ASP A 97 -4.49 21.42 -29.30
N GLY A 98 -3.40 21.48 -30.07
CA GLY A 98 -2.38 20.42 -30.11
C GLY A 98 -1.57 20.23 -28.81
N CYS A 99 -1.74 21.09 -27.81
CA CYS A 99 -0.98 21.08 -26.56
C CYS A 99 -1.86 21.26 -25.31
N MET A 100 -3.11 21.69 -25.43
CA MET A 100 -3.98 22.01 -24.31
C MET A 100 -5.46 21.74 -24.61
N ILE A 101 -6.20 21.39 -23.55
CA ILE A 101 -7.66 21.32 -23.56
C ILE A 101 -8.21 22.15 -22.40
N ALA A 102 -9.18 23.01 -22.68
CA ALA A 102 -9.93 23.76 -21.68
C ALA A 102 -11.36 23.22 -21.60
N ILE A 103 -11.77 22.87 -20.39
CA ILE A 103 -13.09 22.32 -20.11
C ILE A 103 -13.88 23.25 -19.19
N ASN A 104 -15.16 23.45 -19.49
CA ASN A 104 -16.10 24.09 -18.60
C ASN A 104 -16.55 23.10 -17.53
N LYS A 105 -15.85 23.13 -16.41
CA LYS A 105 -16.08 22.28 -15.26
C LYS A 105 -17.40 22.65 -14.57
N PRO A 106 -18.37 21.72 -14.43
CA PRO A 106 -19.57 22.01 -13.66
C PRO A 106 -19.25 22.19 -12.18
N PRO A 107 -20.04 23.00 -11.44
CA PRO A 107 -19.95 23.04 -9.99
C PRO A 107 -20.10 21.63 -9.40
N HIS A 108 -19.40 21.33 -8.30
CA HIS A 108 -19.32 20.02 -7.63
C HIS A 108 -18.45 18.93 -8.29
N PHE A 109 -17.78 19.19 -9.41
CA PHE A 109 -16.71 18.30 -9.90
C PHE A 109 -15.42 18.52 -9.09
N VAL A 110 -14.62 17.48 -8.80
CA VAL A 110 -13.31 17.61 -8.11
C VAL A 110 -12.17 17.47 -9.13
N VAL A 111 -11.19 18.39 -9.14
CA VAL A 111 -10.06 18.39 -10.12
C VAL A 111 -8.96 17.41 -9.71
N HIS A 112 -8.67 17.34 -8.41
CA HIS A 112 -7.76 16.36 -7.85
C HIS A 112 -8.41 15.75 -6.61
N PRO A 113 -8.56 14.40 -6.54
CA PRO A 113 -9.11 13.75 -5.36
C PRO A 113 -8.30 14.09 -4.11
N ALA A 114 -8.97 14.13 -2.97
CA ALA A 114 -8.37 14.19 -1.64
C ALA A 114 -7.94 12.82 -1.07
#